data_AF-A0A1F9A6T9-F1
#
_entry.id   AF-A0A1F9A6T9-F1
#
_cell.length_a   1.000
_cell.length_b   1.000
_cell.length_c   1.000
_cell.angle_alpha   90.00
_cell.angle_beta   90.00
_cell.angle_gamma   90.00
#
_symmetry.space_group_name_H-M   'P 1'
#
loop_
_entity.id
_entity.type
_entity.pdbx_description
1 polymer ?
#
loop_
_entity_poly.entity_id
_entity_poly.type
_entity_poly.pdbx_seq_one_letter_code
_entity_poly.pdbx_strand_id
1 'polypeptide(L)'
;MALEGELRDFNILEVIQLLGQQGKTGVLRVWGLGKKGDEAGIFFFEGRITHATSNQRTKGDLLGERLTKMGIISRDDLFTALRTQKKSGRFLGEIVVEGGMAEEQDVLNALYTQVHEIVYEVFRLEEGKFKFDPLRGEASPRVSVQLNADEVMLNILKMVDEWPEIEKKVPPPTMVLQKAGTLEEHGITLSEDHDAVYRLVDGSKSVQEIVDMSLVGKFATLEILASLLEGGDIKELGIKRGEIPAQVAPRVEVRREREKPSYVRYGLVLGISLIILFASFFPFKLDFLWTDHRGEGYSFQGYAERMKRERVEWGRKIFFLERGRYPEGLGELVEAGIVVENDLKGVDVRRESNHP
;
A
#
# COMPACT_ATOMS: atom_id res chain seq x y z
N MET A 1 22.49 17.56 7.57
CA MET A 1 21.76 18.67 6.92
C MET A 1 20.42 18.13 6.50
N ALA A 2 19.33 18.79 6.88
CA ALA A 2 17.99 18.43 6.39
C ALA A 2 17.88 18.95 4.94
N LEU A 3 17.57 18.07 3.99
CA LEU A 3 17.28 18.45 2.61
C LEU A 3 15.76 18.68 2.53
N GLU A 4 15.34 19.94 2.46
CA GLU A 4 13.93 20.33 2.41
C GLU A 4 13.75 21.58 1.53
N GLY A 5 12.58 21.73 0.92
CA GLY A 5 12.31 22.84 0.00
C GLY A 5 10.91 22.79 -0.60
N GLU A 6 10.66 23.70 -1.53
CA GLU A 6 9.42 23.78 -2.30
C GLU A 6 9.66 23.28 -3.73
N LEU A 7 8.68 22.57 -4.31
CA LEU A 7 8.77 21.98 -5.66
C LEU A 7 8.85 23.03 -6.77
N ARG A 8 8.43 24.27 -6.50
CA ARG A 8 8.58 25.39 -7.45
C ARG A 8 10.03 25.82 -7.63
N ASP A 9 10.86 25.60 -6.61
CA ASP A 9 12.27 26.03 -6.59
C ASP A 9 13.22 24.89 -6.97
N PHE A 10 12.78 23.63 -6.86
CA PHE A 10 13.59 22.44 -7.10
C PHE A 10 12.83 21.39 -7.91
N ASN A 11 13.48 20.87 -8.96
CA ASN A 11 12.97 19.71 -9.69
C ASN A 11 13.08 18.45 -8.81
N ILE A 12 11.94 17.81 -8.52
CA ILE A 12 11.89 16.63 -7.64
C ILE A 12 12.70 15.45 -8.18
N LEU A 13 12.86 15.33 -9.50
CA LEU A 13 13.72 14.30 -10.10
C LEU A 13 15.18 14.51 -9.72
N GLU A 14 15.66 15.75 -9.75
CA GLU A 14 17.03 16.09 -9.35
C GLU A 14 17.27 15.79 -7.88
N VAL A 15 16.27 16.04 -7.02
CA VAL A 15 16.32 15.69 -5.60
C VAL A 15 16.44 14.16 -5.43
N ILE A 16 15.62 13.38 -6.13
CA ILE A 16 15.67 11.91 -6.10
C ILE A 16 17.02 11.39 -6.60
N GLN A 17 17.53 11.90 -7.73
CA GLN A 17 18.84 11.54 -8.28
C GLN A 17 19.97 11.87 -7.31
N LEU A 18 19.95 13.07 -6.72
CA LEU A 18 20.94 13.50 -5.74
C LEU A 18 20.99 12.56 -4.53
N LEU A 19 19.82 12.17 -4.00
CA LEU A 19 19.72 11.22 -2.89
C LEU A 19 20.29 9.86 -3.27
N GLY A 20 20.03 9.40 -4.50
CA GLY A 20 20.59 8.16 -5.04
C GLY A 20 22.11 8.20 -5.16
N GLN A 21 22.64 9.21 -5.84
CA GLN A 21 24.08 9.38 -6.09
C GLN A 21 24.89 9.59 -4.80
N GLN A 22 24.31 10.25 -3.79
CA GLN A 22 24.97 10.43 -2.49
C GLN A 22 24.83 9.22 -1.55
N GLY A 23 24.25 8.10 -2.01
CA GLY A 23 24.11 6.88 -1.20
C GLY A 23 23.25 7.10 0.05
N LYS A 24 22.25 7.98 -0.01
CA LYS A 24 21.46 8.33 1.18
C LYS A 24 20.56 7.18 1.62
N THR A 25 20.35 7.09 2.93
CA THR A 25 19.37 6.21 3.56
C THR A 25 18.38 7.06 4.34
N GLY A 26 17.10 6.91 4.04
CA GLY A 26 16.04 7.75 4.61
C GLY A 26 14.77 7.78 3.78
N VAL A 27 13.87 8.69 4.11
CA VAL A 27 12.59 8.85 3.41
C VAL A 27 12.50 10.25 2.83
N LEU A 28 12.31 10.34 1.51
CA LEU A 28 11.91 11.58 0.86
C LEU A 28 10.39 11.69 0.94
N ARG A 29 9.91 12.61 1.77
CA ARG A 29 8.49 12.94 1.90
C ARG A 29 8.14 14.09 0.97
N VAL A 30 7.00 14.00 0.30
CA VAL A 30 6.50 15.01 -0.63
C VAL A 30 5.02 15.27 -0.33
N TRP A 31 4.67 16.54 -0.13
CA TRP A 31 3.32 17.04 0.10
C TRP A 31 2.89 17.96 -1.05
N GLY A 32 1.59 18.20 -1.19
CA GLY A 32 1.04 19.00 -2.30
C GLY A 32 0.27 18.18 -3.33
N LEU A 33 0.04 16.91 -3.01
CA LEU A 33 -0.69 15.88 -3.73
C LEU A 33 -2.22 16.16 -3.84
N GLY A 34 -2.63 17.42 -3.97
CA GLY A 34 -4.04 17.78 -4.13
C GLY A 34 -4.71 18.15 -2.80
N LYS A 35 -5.15 17.19 -1.96
CA LYS A 35 -5.84 17.54 -0.70
C LYS A 35 -4.83 17.89 0.39
N LYS A 36 -5.27 18.74 1.32
CA LYS A 36 -4.49 19.09 2.50
C LYS A 36 -4.27 17.84 3.36
N GLY A 37 -3.01 17.44 3.53
CA GLY A 37 -2.60 16.24 4.27
C GLY A 37 -2.12 15.09 3.40
N ASP A 38 -2.30 15.18 2.08
CA ASP A 38 -1.78 14.18 1.15
C ASP A 38 -0.24 14.27 1.09
N GLU A 39 0.41 13.12 1.20
CA GLU A 39 1.84 12.88 1.31
C GLU A 39 2.22 11.58 0.58
N ALA A 40 3.28 11.66 -0.22
CA ALA A 40 4.03 10.52 -0.71
C ALA A 40 5.36 10.40 0.04
N GLY A 41 5.82 9.17 0.25
CA GLY A 41 7.11 8.84 0.84
C GLY A 41 7.87 7.89 -0.07
N ILE A 42 9.07 8.28 -0.50
CA ILE A 42 9.98 7.44 -1.29
C ILE A 42 11.15 7.04 -0.37
N PHE A 43 11.34 5.74 -0.18
CA PHE A 43 12.30 5.18 0.76
C PHE A 43 13.60 4.85 0.05
N PHE A 44 14.70 5.37 0.59
CA PHE A 44 16.06 5.12 0.11
C PHE A 44 16.84 4.29 1.12
N PHE A 45 17.62 3.34 0.61
CA PHE A 45 18.63 2.60 1.37
C PHE A 45 19.91 2.54 0.55
N GLU A 46 21.00 3.12 1.06
CA GLU A 46 22.30 3.20 0.37
C GLU A 46 22.17 3.75 -1.06
N GLY A 47 21.29 4.74 -1.26
CA GLY A 47 21.02 5.36 -2.56
C GLY A 47 20.08 4.56 -3.48
N ARG A 48 19.62 3.38 -3.09
CA ARG A 48 18.63 2.59 -3.83
C ARG A 48 17.22 2.92 -3.37
N ILE A 49 16.28 3.00 -4.29
CA ILE A 49 14.85 3.13 -3.96
C ILE A 49 14.32 1.74 -3.61
N THR A 50 13.76 1.61 -2.41
CA THR A 50 13.29 0.31 -1.89
C THR A 50 11.77 0.20 -1.82
N HIS A 51 11.10 1.30 -1.52
CA HIS A 51 9.65 1.37 -1.37
C HIS A 51 9.14 2.76 -1.72
N ALA A 52 7.87 2.84 -2.05
CA ALA A 52 7.14 4.10 -2.06
C ALA A 52 5.76 3.91 -1.43
N THR A 53 5.29 4.93 -0.72
CA THR A 53 3.96 4.95 -0.10
C THR A 53 3.28 6.26 -0.42
N SER A 54 1.96 6.25 -0.62
CA SER A 54 1.17 7.47 -0.76
C SER A 54 -0.08 7.33 0.11
N ASN A 55 -0.44 8.39 0.82
CA ASN A 55 -1.71 8.44 1.56
C ASN A 55 -2.81 9.17 0.76
N GLN A 56 -2.49 9.59 -0.48
CA GLN A 56 -3.26 10.54 -1.28
C GLN A 56 -4.65 10.01 -1.64
N ARG A 57 -4.85 8.71 -1.92
CA ARG A 57 -6.16 8.22 -2.39
C ARG A 57 -6.51 6.77 -2.00
N THR A 58 -7.83 6.54 -2.08
CA THR A 58 -8.61 5.30 -2.14
C THR A 58 -7.94 3.96 -1.84
N LYS A 59 -8.64 3.08 -1.11
CA LYS A 59 -8.20 1.74 -0.67
C LYS A 59 -7.40 0.92 -1.70
N GLY A 60 -7.61 1.10 -3.02
CA GLY A 60 -6.96 0.33 -4.08
C GLY A 60 -5.44 0.49 -4.27
N ASP A 61 -4.81 1.54 -3.74
CA ASP A 61 -3.40 1.87 -4.06
C ASP A 61 -2.39 1.31 -3.04
N LEU A 62 -2.90 0.70 -1.97
CA LEU A 62 -2.08 0.02 -0.96
C LEU A 62 -1.65 -1.35 -1.50
N LEU A 63 -0.39 -1.74 -1.23
CA LEU A 63 0.18 -3.03 -1.66
C LEU A 63 -0.80 -4.20 -1.48
N GLY A 64 -1.45 -4.28 -0.33
CA GLY A 64 -2.40 -5.36 -0.04
C GLY A 64 -3.65 -5.37 -0.92
N GLU A 65 -4.20 -4.20 -1.23
CA GLU A 65 -5.38 -4.09 -2.07
C GLU A 65 -5.03 -4.33 -3.54
N ARG A 66 -3.83 -3.93 -3.97
CA ARG A 66 -3.26 -4.32 -5.26
C ARG A 66 -3.12 -5.84 -5.37
N LEU A 67 -2.46 -6.49 -4.41
CA LEU A 67 -2.33 -7.95 -4.37
C LEU A 67 -3.70 -8.65 -4.40
N THR A 68 -4.71 -8.05 -3.75
CA THR A 68 -6.08 -8.58 -3.75
C THR A 68 -6.77 -8.43 -5.11
N LYS A 69 -6.65 -7.26 -5.75
CA LYS A 69 -7.22 -7.00 -7.09
C LYS A 69 -6.62 -7.90 -8.15
N MET A 70 -5.33 -8.18 -8.05
CA MET A 70 -4.59 -9.08 -8.95
C MET A 70 -4.88 -10.57 -8.67
N GLY A 71 -5.63 -10.88 -7.62
CA GLY A 71 -5.99 -12.25 -7.25
C GLY A 71 -4.87 -13.07 -6.61
N ILE A 72 -3.74 -12.43 -6.27
CA ILE A 72 -2.59 -13.09 -5.62
C ILE A 72 -2.94 -13.48 -4.18
N ILE A 73 -3.64 -12.59 -3.46
CA ILE A 73 -4.14 -12.88 -2.12
C ILE A 73 -5.66 -12.72 -2.06
N SER A 74 -6.32 -13.48 -1.18
CA SER A 74 -7.75 -13.26 -0.91
C SER A 74 -7.97 -12.05 0.01
N ARG A 75 -9.20 -11.53 0.05
CA ARG A 75 -9.58 -10.48 1.03
C ARG A 75 -9.37 -10.93 2.48
N ASP A 76 -9.57 -12.22 2.77
CA ASP A 76 -9.41 -12.79 4.10
C ASP A 76 -7.92 -12.88 4.49
N ASP A 77 -7.07 -13.22 3.51
CA ASP A 77 -5.60 -13.22 3.68
C ASP A 77 -5.10 -11.81 3.93
N LEU A 78 -5.55 -10.83 3.13
CA LEU A 78 -5.23 -9.42 3.34
C LEU A 78 -5.63 -8.96 4.76
N PHE A 79 -6.84 -9.28 5.20
CA PHE A 79 -7.31 -8.90 6.53
C PHE A 79 -6.46 -9.54 7.65
N THR A 80 -6.07 -10.79 7.47
CA THR A 80 -5.18 -11.51 8.38
C THR A 80 -3.80 -10.87 8.42
N ALA A 81 -3.23 -10.56 7.25
CA ALA A 81 -1.94 -9.93 7.11
C ALA A 81 -1.91 -8.53 7.75
N LEU A 82 -2.94 -7.70 7.52
CA LEU A 82 -3.07 -6.37 8.14
C LEU A 82 -3.20 -6.43 9.66
N ARG A 83 -3.90 -7.44 10.21
CA ARG A 83 -3.98 -7.65 11.67
C ARG A 83 -2.62 -8.01 12.24
N THR A 84 -1.87 -8.87 11.56
CA THR A 84 -0.50 -9.24 11.95
C THR A 84 0.42 -8.02 11.87
N GLN A 85 0.30 -7.23 10.80
CA GLN A 85 1.05 -6.00 10.58
C GLN A 85 0.86 -5.01 11.74
N LYS A 86 -0.39 -4.77 12.13
CA LYS A 86 -0.73 -3.86 13.23
C LYS A 86 -0.18 -4.31 14.59
N LYS A 87 -0.05 -5.63 14.82
CA LYS A 87 0.47 -6.18 16.08
C LYS A 87 1.99 -6.22 16.12
N SER A 88 2.63 -6.51 14.98
CA SER A 88 4.07 -6.75 14.91
C SER A 88 4.88 -5.55 14.44
N GLY A 89 4.25 -4.58 13.77
CA GLY A 89 4.93 -3.46 13.12
C GLY A 89 5.72 -3.84 11.86
N ARG A 90 5.63 -5.09 11.40
CA ARG A 90 6.37 -5.60 10.24
C ARG A 90 5.81 -5.09 8.92
N PHE A 91 6.55 -5.27 7.83
CA PHE A 91 6.10 -4.89 6.49
C PHE A 91 5.08 -5.90 5.94
N LEU A 92 4.06 -5.39 5.23
CA LEU A 92 2.98 -6.22 4.70
C LEU A 92 3.50 -7.29 3.73
N GLY A 93 4.46 -6.93 2.86
CA GLY A 93 5.09 -7.84 1.91
C GLY A 93 5.73 -9.06 2.58
N GLU A 94 6.49 -8.84 3.65
CA GLU A 94 7.09 -9.96 4.41
C GLU A 94 6.03 -10.87 5.03
N ILE A 95 4.96 -10.28 5.56
CA ILE A 95 3.91 -11.02 6.25
C ILE A 95 3.17 -11.95 5.26
N VAL A 96 2.87 -11.46 4.05
CA VAL A 96 2.15 -12.25 3.05
C VAL A 96 3.05 -13.35 2.45
N VAL A 97 4.36 -13.09 2.29
CA VAL A 97 5.31 -14.11 1.81
C VAL A 97 5.58 -15.18 2.86
N GLU A 98 5.93 -14.79 4.09
CA GLU A 98 6.20 -15.75 5.17
C GLU A 98 4.94 -16.53 5.58
N GLY A 99 3.76 -15.91 5.43
CA GLY A 99 2.47 -16.56 5.65
C GLY A 99 2.07 -17.54 4.55
N GLY A 100 2.83 -17.65 3.45
CA GLY A 100 2.51 -18.47 2.30
C GLY A 100 1.28 -18.00 1.52
N MET A 101 0.90 -16.72 1.67
CA MET A 101 -0.26 -16.11 1.02
C MET A 101 0.09 -15.63 -0.40
N ALA A 102 1.33 -15.21 -0.63
CA ALA A 102 1.84 -14.73 -1.91
C ALA A 102 3.26 -15.22 -2.15
N GLU A 103 3.66 -15.38 -3.41
CA GLU A 103 5.06 -15.61 -3.77
C GLU A 103 5.86 -14.30 -3.64
N GLU A 104 7.15 -14.41 -3.34
CA GLU A 104 8.01 -13.23 -3.18
C GLU A 104 8.08 -12.41 -4.47
N GLN A 105 8.19 -13.07 -5.62
CA GLN A 105 8.28 -12.40 -6.91
C GLN A 105 7.02 -11.57 -7.22
N ASP A 106 5.83 -12.08 -6.89
CA ASP A 106 4.58 -11.35 -7.09
C ASP A 106 4.53 -10.07 -6.24
N VAL A 107 5.02 -10.14 -5.01
CA VAL A 107 5.11 -8.98 -4.12
C VAL A 107 6.16 -7.98 -4.62
N LEU A 108 7.31 -8.45 -5.10
CA LEU A 108 8.35 -7.59 -5.69
C LEU A 108 7.85 -6.87 -6.94
N ASN A 109 7.11 -7.57 -7.82
CA ASN A 109 6.49 -6.96 -9.00
C ASN A 109 5.48 -5.88 -8.59
N ALA A 110 4.61 -6.18 -7.62
CA ALA A 110 3.64 -5.21 -7.10
C ALA A 110 4.31 -3.96 -6.48
N LEU A 111 5.42 -4.15 -5.77
CA LEU A 111 6.25 -3.07 -5.21
C LEU A 111 6.96 -2.26 -6.30
N TYR A 112 7.49 -2.91 -7.33
CA TYR A 112 8.13 -2.25 -8.49
C TYR A 112 7.14 -1.29 -9.16
N THR A 113 5.93 -1.77 -9.44
CA THR A 113 4.86 -0.96 -10.01
C THR A 113 4.49 0.20 -9.09
N GLN A 114 4.31 -0.06 -7.80
CA GLN A 114 3.95 0.96 -6.82
C GLN A 114 4.98 2.09 -6.75
N VAL A 115 6.28 1.76 -6.80
CA VAL A 115 7.34 2.77 -6.83
C VAL A 115 7.22 3.65 -8.06
N HIS A 116 7.12 3.07 -9.26
CA HIS A 116 7.03 3.85 -10.49
C HIS A 116 5.79 4.74 -10.54
N GLU A 117 4.64 4.23 -10.10
CA GLU A 117 3.39 5.01 -10.07
C GLU A 117 3.48 6.18 -9.09
N ILE A 118 4.00 5.98 -7.88
CA ILE A 118 4.12 7.06 -6.89
C ILE A 118 5.17 8.09 -7.32
N VAL A 119 6.28 7.66 -7.89
CA VAL A 119 7.31 8.59 -8.40
C VAL A 119 6.74 9.41 -9.56
N TYR A 120 5.96 8.80 -10.45
CA TYR A 120 5.25 9.51 -11.51
C TYR A 120 4.26 10.54 -10.95
N GLU A 121 3.48 10.18 -9.93
CA GLU A 121 2.54 11.11 -9.27
C GLU A 121 3.26 12.30 -8.66
N VAL A 122 4.38 12.04 -7.97
CA VAL A 122 5.25 13.06 -7.38
C VAL A 122 5.84 13.97 -8.45
N PHE A 123 6.30 13.41 -9.58
CA PHE A 123 6.86 14.19 -10.70
C PHE A 123 5.84 15.17 -11.29
N ARG A 124 4.57 14.78 -11.39
CA ARG A 124 3.50 15.62 -11.96
C ARG A 124 3.11 16.82 -11.10
N LEU A 125 3.66 16.94 -9.89
CA LEU A 125 3.37 18.07 -9.02
C LEU A 125 4.06 19.33 -9.52
N GLU A 126 3.25 20.31 -9.91
CA GLU A 126 3.74 21.67 -10.22
C GLU A 126 4.10 22.44 -8.94
N GLU A 127 3.46 22.09 -7.82
CA GLU A 127 3.62 22.79 -6.55
C GLU A 127 3.56 21.80 -5.38
N GLY A 128 4.31 22.09 -4.32
CA GLY A 128 4.36 21.24 -3.15
C GLY A 128 5.59 21.50 -2.30
N LYS A 129 5.74 20.69 -1.25
CA LYS A 129 6.89 20.73 -0.35
C LYS A 129 7.51 19.36 -0.29
N PHE A 130 8.82 19.31 -0.09
CA PHE A 130 9.49 18.05 0.16
C PHE A 130 10.43 18.16 1.35
N LYS A 131 10.71 17.03 1.97
CA LYS A 131 11.68 16.89 3.05
C LYS A 131 12.27 15.49 3.04
N PHE A 132 13.58 15.41 3.15
CA PHE A 132 14.29 14.17 3.38
C PHE A 132 14.52 13.98 4.88
N ASP A 133 13.99 12.88 5.43
CA ASP A 133 14.24 12.43 6.80
C ASP A 133 15.28 11.30 6.77
N PRO A 134 16.54 11.54 7.19
CA PRO A 134 17.57 10.50 7.23
C PRO A 134 17.23 9.41 8.25
N LEU A 135 17.43 8.15 7.88
CA LEU A 135 17.29 7.00 8.79
C LEU A 135 18.68 6.47 9.12
N ARG A 136 19.06 6.46 10.42
CA ARG A 136 20.34 5.94 10.91
C ARG A 136 20.17 4.49 11.36
N GLY A 137 20.40 3.55 10.45
CA GLY A 137 20.45 2.13 10.75
C GLY A 137 19.07 1.49 10.98
N GLU A 138 18.89 0.32 10.35
CA GLU A 138 17.85 -0.67 10.60
C GLU A 138 16.42 -0.35 10.13
N ALA A 139 16.12 -0.80 8.90
CA ALA A 139 15.13 -1.85 8.60
C ALA A 139 14.75 -1.71 7.12
N SER A 140 15.64 -2.12 6.20
CA SER A 140 15.17 -2.44 4.85
C SER A 140 14.29 -3.68 4.99
N PRO A 141 13.06 -3.67 4.48
CA PRO A 141 12.24 -4.87 4.44
C PRO A 141 13.01 -5.99 3.73
N ARG A 142 12.88 -7.22 4.21
CA ARG A 142 13.50 -8.39 3.55
C ARG A 142 12.97 -8.55 2.13
N VAL A 143 11.66 -8.35 1.98
CA VAL A 143 10.99 -8.31 0.68
C VAL A 143 10.90 -6.86 0.25
N SER A 144 11.82 -6.43 -0.60
CA SER A 144 11.96 -5.05 -1.07
C SER A 144 12.51 -5.01 -2.49
N VAL A 145 12.09 -4.02 -3.28
CA VAL A 145 12.78 -3.74 -4.54
C VAL A 145 14.11 -3.03 -4.28
N GLN A 146 15.02 -3.04 -5.25
CA GLN A 146 16.32 -2.39 -5.14
C GLN A 146 16.60 -1.60 -6.41
N LEU A 147 15.86 -0.51 -6.59
CA LEU A 147 15.83 0.23 -7.84
C LEU A 147 16.90 1.32 -7.86
N ASN A 148 17.55 1.48 -9.01
CA ASN A 148 18.43 2.61 -9.26
C ASN A 148 17.58 3.87 -9.48
N ALA A 149 17.85 4.94 -8.73
CA ALA A 149 17.14 6.21 -8.90
C ALA A 149 17.21 6.72 -10.35
N ASP A 150 18.38 6.66 -11.00
CA ASP A 150 18.57 7.14 -12.37
C ASP A 150 17.73 6.33 -13.38
N GLU A 151 17.65 5.01 -13.21
CA GLU A 151 16.82 4.13 -14.05
C GLU A 151 15.34 4.46 -13.91
N VAL A 152 14.87 4.62 -12.66
CA VAL A 152 13.49 5.04 -12.41
C VAL A 152 13.22 6.40 -13.05
N MET A 153 14.14 7.37 -12.93
CA MET A 153 13.95 8.69 -13.55
C MET A 153 13.88 8.63 -15.07
N LEU A 154 14.77 7.85 -15.72
CA LEU A 154 14.74 7.66 -17.17
C LEU A 154 13.41 7.07 -17.64
N ASN A 155 12.89 6.08 -16.90
CA ASN A 155 11.58 5.51 -17.17
C ASN A 155 10.47 6.57 -17.04
N ILE A 156 10.48 7.38 -15.97
CA ILE A 156 9.48 8.45 -15.79
C ILE A 156 9.55 9.50 -16.90
N LEU A 157 10.74 9.92 -17.32
CA LEU A 157 10.89 10.90 -18.40
C LEU A 157 10.37 10.34 -19.73
N LYS A 158 10.74 9.09 -20.06
CA LYS A 158 10.19 8.38 -21.22
C LYS A 158 8.66 8.34 -21.16
N MET A 159 8.10 8.00 -20.00
CA MET A 159 6.65 7.94 -19.80
C MET A 159 5.96 9.28 -20.07
N VAL A 160 6.56 10.38 -19.61
CA VAL A 160 6.00 11.73 -19.78
C VAL A 160 6.02 12.17 -21.23
N ASP A 161 7.10 11.89 -21.95
CA ASP A 161 7.25 12.24 -23.36
C ASP A 161 6.30 11.42 -24.26
N GLU A 162 6.06 10.16 -23.92
CA GLU A 162 5.21 9.25 -24.69
C GLU A 162 3.72 9.35 -24.33
N TRP A 163 3.38 9.85 -23.13
CA TRP A 163 2.01 9.94 -22.65
C TRP A 163 1.03 10.64 -23.61
N PRO A 164 1.37 11.79 -24.24
CA PRO A 164 0.45 12.47 -25.16
C PRO A 164 0.05 11.64 -26.37
N GLU A 165 0.93 10.77 -26.86
CA GLU A 165 0.62 9.88 -27.98
C GLU A 165 -0.20 8.67 -27.53
N ILE A 166 0.07 8.13 -26.34
CA ILE A 166 -0.72 7.04 -25.74
C ILE A 166 -2.14 7.53 -25.43
N GLU A 167 -2.30 8.72 -24.86
CA GLU A 167 -3.61 9.28 -24.48
C GLU A 167 -4.54 9.49 -25.68
N LYS A 168 -4.00 9.79 -26.87
CA LYS A 168 -4.79 9.90 -28.11
C LYS A 168 -5.32 8.55 -28.60
N LYS A 169 -4.61 7.47 -28.30
CA LYS A 169 -4.86 6.12 -28.83
C LYS A 169 -5.67 5.25 -27.88
N VAL A 170 -5.53 5.46 -26.57
CA VAL A 170 -6.13 4.58 -25.57
C VAL A 170 -7.56 5.02 -25.24
N PRO A 171 -8.54 4.10 -25.29
CA PRO A 171 -9.93 4.39 -24.95
C PRO A 171 -10.10 4.79 -23.47
N PRO A 172 -11.25 5.41 -23.11
CA PRO A 172 -11.50 5.82 -21.73
C PRO A 172 -11.51 4.61 -20.77
N PRO A 173 -11.24 4.82 -19.45
CA PRO A 173 -11.11 3.72 -18.47
C PRO A 173 -12.31 2.77 -18.37
N THR A 174 -13.51 3.22 -18.77
CA THR A 174 -14.76 2.46 -18.76
C THR A 174 -14.98 1.63 -20.03
N MET A 175 -14.12 1.77 -21.05
CA MET A 175 -14.25 1.05 -22.31
C MET A 175 -13.95 -0.44 -22.13
N VAL A 176 -14.85 -1.32 -22.57
CA VAL A 176 -14.61 -2.77 -22.65
C VAL A 176 -13.88 -3.12 -23.93
N LEU A 177 -12.82 -3.91 -23.80
CA LEU A 177 -11.99 -4.37 -24.91
C LEU A 177 -12.21 -5.86 -25.17
N GLN A 178 -12.24 -6.25 -26.44
CA GLN A 178 -12.39 -7.63 -26.89
C GLN A 178 -11.29 -7.99 -27.89
N LYS A 179 -10.81 -9.23 -27.86
CA LYS A 179 -9.93 -9.76 -28.90
C LYS A 179 -10.62 -9.76 -30.26
N ALA A 180 -9.93 -9.27 -31.28
CA ALA A 180 -10.43 -9.24 -32.65
C ALA A 180 -10.09 -10.51 -33.45
N GLY A 181 -9.17 -11.34 -32.93
CA GLY A 181 -8.73 -12.64 -33.48
C GLY A 181 -7.70 -13.30 -32.56
N THR A 182 -7.04 -14.38 -33.01
CA THR A 182 -5.93 -15.03 -32.29
C THR A 182 -4.60 -14.42 -32.74
N LEU A 183 -3.77 -13.93 -31.80
CA LEU A 183 -2.43 -13.39 -32.08
C LEU A 183 -1.48 -14.39 -32.80
N GLU A 184 -1.84 -15.67 -32.83
CA GLU A 184 -1.08 -16.76 -33.47
C GLU A 184 -0.94 -16.62 -35.00
N GLU A 185 -1.79 -15.86 -35.69
CA GLU A 185 -1.69 -15.68 -37.15
C GLU A 185 -0.55 -14.75 -37.59
N HIS A 186 0.00 -13.93 -36.69
CA HIS A 186 1.02 -12.92 -37.03
C HIS A 186 2.47 -13.32 -36.72
N GLY A 187 2.71 -14.47 -36.06
CA GLY A 187 4.07 -14.99 -35.81
C GLY A 187 4.95 -14.08 -34.93
N ILE A 188 4.35 -13.19 -34.14
CA ILE A 188 5.05 -12.26 -33.25
C ILE A 188 5.20 -12.91 -31.87
N THR A 189 6.43 -13.16 -31.44
CA THR A 189 6.72 -13.49 -30.04
C THR A 189 6.49 -12.23 -29.21
N LEU A 190 5.37 -12.18 -28.51
CA LEU A 190 5.07 -11.11 -27.56
C LEU A 190 6.10 -11.12 -26.43
N SER A 191 6.47 -9.93 -25.94
CA SER A 191 7.10 -9.81 -24.62
C SER A 191 6.19 -10.42 -23.55
N GLU A 192 6.74 -10.91 -22.43
CA GLU A 192 5.96 -11.50 -21.32
C GLU A 192 4.85 -10.54 -20.84
N ASP A 193 5.14 -9.24 -20.78
CA ASP A 193 4.17 -8.20 -20.40
C ASP A 193 3.04 -8.04 -21.44
N HIS A 194 3.38 -8.13 -22.73
CA HIS A 194 2.40 -8.03 -23.81
C HIS A 194 1.42 -9.20 -23.79
N ASP A 195 1.93 -10.42 -23.58
CA ASP A 195 1.11 -11.62 -23.44
C ASP A 195 0.26 -11.55 -22.16
N ALA A 196 0.82 -11.08 -21.04
CA ALA A 196 0.08 -10.90 -19.80
C ALA A 196 -1.13 -9.96 -19.96
N VAL A 197 -0.93 -8.77 -20.55
CA VAL A 197 -2.02 -7.82 -20.81
C VAL A 197 -3.02 -8.37 -21.82
N TYR A 198 -2.55 -8.97 -22.92
CA TYR A 198 -3.45 -9.52 -23.94
C TYR A 198 -4.34 -10.65 -23.39
N ARG A 199 -3.82 -11.49 -22.49
CA ARG A 199 -4.61 -12.55 -21.83
C ARG A 199 -5.78 -12.02 -21.01
N LEU A 200 -5.67 -10.81 -20.45
CA LEU A 200 -6.75 -10.18 -19.69
C LEU A 200 -7.89 -9.65 -20.58
N VAL A 201 -7.64 -9.41 -21.87
CA VAL A 201 -8.67 -8.91 -22.79
C VAL A 201 -9.63 -10.04 -23.15
N ASP A 202 -10.88 -9.95 -22.70
CA ASP A 202 -11.88 -11.03 -22.86
C ASP A 202 -13.27 -10.56 -23.33
N GLY A 203 -13.45 -9.25 -23.59
CA GLY A 203 -14.75 -8.68 -23.94
C GLY A 203 -15.68 -8.42 -22.76
N SER A 204 -15.22 -8.59 -21.52
CA SER A 204 -15.98 -8.26 -20.30
C SER A 204 -15.30 -7.22 -19.41
N LYS A 205 -13.96 -7.14 -19.49
CA LYS A 205 -13.15 -6.23 -18.69
C LYS A 205 -12.99 -4.86 -19.35
N SER A 206 -13.12 -3.81 -18.55
CA SER A 206 -12.82 -2.46 -18.97
C SER A 206 -11.31 -2.19 -18.96
N VAL A 207 -10.88 -1.11 -19.64
CA VAL A 207 -9.49 -0.62 -19.59
C VAL A 207 -8.99 -0.49 -18.15
N GLN A 208 -9.80 0.08 -17.24
CA GLN A 208 -9.45 0.19 -15.82
C GLN A 208 -9.26 -1.18 -15.14
N GLU A 209 -10.12 -2.15 -15.42
CA GLU A 209 -10.00 -3.48 -14.83
C GLU A 209 -8.77 -4.22 -15.36
N ILE A 210 -8.42 -4.03 -16.64
CA ILE A 210 -7.20 -4.60 -17.22
C ILE A 210 -5.96 -3.97 -16.56
N VAL A 211 -5.94 -2.64 -16.40
CA VAL A 211 -4.87 -1.92 -15.66
C VAL A 211 -4.73 -2.42 -14.22
N ASP A 212 -5.85 -2.64 -13.53
CA ASP A 212 -5.86 -3.09 -12.14
C ASP A 212 -5.35 -4.54 -11.99
N MET A 213 -5.39 -5.36 -13.06
CA MET A 213 -5.06 -6.78 -13.04
C MET A 213 -3.72 -7.14 -13.72
N SER A 214 -3.14 -6.26 -14.54
CA SER A 214 -2.05 -6.59 -15.46
C SER A 214 -0.69 -6.87 -14.82
N LEU A 215 -0.47 -6.55 -13.55
CA LEU A 215 0.84 -6.62 -12.85
C LEU A 215 1.98 -5.78 -13.47
N VAL A 216 1.79 -5.27 -14.67
CA VAL A 216 2.76 -4.50 -15.47
C VAL A 216 2.74 -3.00 -15.09
N GLY A 217 1.65 -2.54 -14.48
CA GLY A 217 1.47 -1.15 -14.07
C GLY A 217 0.74 -0.31 -15.10
N LYS A 218 0.12 0.79 -14.65
CA LYS A 218 -0.83 1.55 -15.46
C LYS A 218 -0.26 2.00 -16.80
N PHE A 219 0.89 2.66 -16.80
CA PHE A 219 1.44 3.24 -18.02
C PHE A 219 1.76 2.17 -19.07
N ALA A 220 2.57 1.18 -18.71
CA ALA A 220 2.98 0.13 -19.63
C ALA A 220 1.78 -0.72 -20.10
N THR A 221 0.76 -0.90 -19.25
CA THR A 221 -0.49 -1.53 -19.67
C THR A 221 -1.21 -0.71 -20.75
N LEU A 222 -1.31 0.60 -20.59
CA LEU A 222 -1.96 1.48 -21.57
C LEU A 222 -1.15 1.55 -22.87
N GLU A 223 0.18 1.54 -22.81
CA GLU A 223 1.06 1.44 -23.98
C GLU A 223 0.81 0.14 -24.77
N ILE A 224 0.76 -1.00 -24.08
CA ILE A 224 0.46 -2.30 -24.70
C ILE A 224 -0.94 -2.31 -25.30
N LEU A 225 -1.95 -1.78 -24.59
CA LEU A 225 -3.31 -1.68 -25.10
C LEU A 225 -3.39 -0.78 -26.35
N ALA A 226 -2.66 0.33 -26.38
CA ALA A 226 -2.57 1.20 -27.55
C ALA A 226 -1.97 0.44 -28.76
N SER A 227 -0.87 -0.27 -28.54
CA SER A 227 -0.20 -1.07 -29.57
C SER A 227 -1.12 -2.16 -30.13
N LEU A 228 -1.83 -2.90 -29.26
CA LEU A 228 -2.78 -3.95 -29.65
C LEU A 228 -4.01 -3.39 -30.40
N LEU A 229 -4.47 -2.19 -30.06
CA LEU A 229 -5.56 -1.52 -30.78
C LEU A 229 -5.12 -1.05 -32.16
N GLU A 230 -3.92 -0.48 -32.28
CA GLU A 230 -3.35 -0.07 -33.57
C GLU A 230 -3.05 -1.26 -34.47
N GLY A 231 -2.54 -2.35 -33.90
CA GLY A 231 -2.32 -3.62 -34.61
C GLY A 231 -3.61 -4.33 -35.02
N GLY A 232 -4.76 -3.93 -34.44
CA GLY A 232 -6.06 -4.55 -34.71
C GLY A 232 -6.24 -5.91 -34.02
N ASP A 233 -5.40 -6.25 -33.05
CA ASP A 233 -5.46 -7.50 -32.28
C ASP A 233 -6.61 -7.48 -31.26
N ILE A 234 -6.97 -6.28 -30.81
CA ILE A 234 -8.11 -6.02 -29.93
C ILE A 234 -8.96 -4.88 -30.49
N LYS A 235 -10.22 -4.81 -30.07
CA LYS A 235 -11.20 -3.81 -30.50
C LYS A 235 -12.09 -3.36 -29.36
N GLU A 236 -12.64 -2.17 -29.49
CA GLU A 236 -13.65 -1.62 -28.58
C GLU A 236 -14.98 -2.37 -28.75
N LEU A 237 -15.57 -2.82 -27.64
CA LEU A 237 -16.85 -3.54 -27.64
C LEU A 237 -18.02 -2.70 -27.09
N GLY A 238 -17.79 -1.90 -26.05
CA GLY A 238 -18.84 -1.07 -25.44
C GLY A 238 -18.45 -0.49 -24.08
N ILE A 239 -19.14 0.55 -23.64
CA ILE A 239 -18.83 1.23 -22.37
C ILE A 239 -19.42 0.42 -21.22
N LYS A 240 -18.59 -0.01 -20.28
CA LYS A 240 -19.02 -0.56 -19.00
C LYS A 240 -19.62 0.59 -18.19
N ARG A 241 -20.94 0.77 -18.30
CA ARG A 241 -21.68 1.67 -17.42
C ARG A 241 -21.55 1.11 -16.02
N GLY A 242 -21.02 1.92 -15.10
CA GLY A 242 -20.81 1.52 -13.72
C GLY A 242 -22.08 0.87 -13.19
N GLU A 243 -22.04 -0.44 -12.98
CA GLU A 243 -22.86 -1.04 -11.97
C GLU A 243 -22.43 -0.33 -10.68
N ILE A 244 -23.28 0.58 -10.17
CA ILE A 244 -23.37 0.72 -8.71
C ILE A 244 -23.47 -0.73 -8.25
N PRO A 245 -22.54 -1.25 -7.42
CA PRO A 245 -22.65 -2.63 -6.98
C PRO A 245 -24.04 -2.74 -6.35
N ALA A 246 -24.95 -3.37 -7.08
CA ALA A 246 -26.16 -3.92 -6.52
C ALA A 246 -25.61 -4.76 -5.37
N GLN A 247 -26.00 -4.39 -4.16
CA GLN A 247 -25.62 -5.11 -2.96
C GLN A 247 -25.67 -6.59 -3.34
N VAL A 248 -24.51 -7.24 -3.38
CA VAL A 248 -24.48 -8.69 -3.48
C VAL A 248 -25.06 -9.11 -2.14
N ALA A 249 -26.39 -9.21 -2.10
CA ALA A 249 -27.09 -9.91 -1.06
C ALA A 249 -26.35 -11.24 -0.97
N PRO A 250 -25.76 -11.58 0.19
CA PRO A 250 -24.94 -12.76 0.29
C PRO A 250 -25.83 -13.93 -0.11
N ARG A 251 -25.58 -14.49 -1.29
CA ARG A 251 -26.14 -15.79 -1.65
C ARG A 251 -25.33 -16.75 -0.80
N VAL A 252 -25.80 -16.96 0.42
CA VAL A 252 -25.32 -18.01 1.30
C VAL A 252 -25.66 -19.31 0.59
N GLU A 253 -24.75 -19.78 -0.27
CA GLU A 253 -24.67 -21.19 -0.54
C GLU A 253 -24.28 -21.83 0.78
N VAL A 254 -25.27 -22.46 1.43
CA VAL A 254 -25.08 -23.28 2.61
C VAL A 254 -24.20 -24.46 2.20
N ARG A 255 -22.88 -24.26 2.25
CA ARG A 255 -21.91 -25.34 2.13
C ARG A 255 -22.01 -26.14 3.41
N ARG A 256 -22.68 -27.30 3.32
CA ARG A 256 -22.84 -28.29 4.39
C ARG A 256 -21.52 -28.47 5.14
N GLU A 257 -21.56 -28.30 6.46
CA GLU A 257 -20.46 -28.62 7.36
C GLU A 257 -19.99 -30.05 7.10
N ARG A 258 -18.71 -30.20 6.70
CA ARG A 258 -17.99 -31.45 6.85
C ARG A 258 -17.41 -31.46 8.25
N GLU A 259 -17.92 -32.35 9.10
CA GLU A 259 -17.32 -32.66 10.41
C GLU A 259 -15.82 -32.95 10.25
N LYS A 260 -14.99 -32.21 10.99
CA LYS A 260 -13.53 -32.41 11.02
C LYS A 260 -13.19 -33.55 11.98
N PRO A 261 -12.31 -34.50 11.62
CA PRO A 261 -12.03 -35.67 12.45
C PRO A 261 -11.16 -35.33 13.69
N SER A 262 -11.39 -36.07 14.78
CA SER A 262 -10.95 -35.84 16.17
C SER A 262 -9.43 -35.80 16.46
N TYR A 263 -8.53 -35.78 15.48
CA TYR A 263 -7.07 -35.85 15.72
C TYR A 263 -6.43 -34.49 16.07
N VAL A 264 -7.07 -33.37 15.72
CA VAL A 264 -6.55 -32.00 15.97
C VAL A 264 -6.48 -31.67 17.48
N ARG A 265 -7.35 -32.27 18.30
CA ARG A 265 -7.37 -32.05 19.75
C ARG A 265 -6.21 -32.77 20.46
N TYR A 266 -5.77 -33.92 19.96
CA TYR A 266 -4.68 -34.69 20.56
C TYR A 266 -3.30 -34.09 20.26
N GLY A 267 -3.12 -33.45 19.09
CA GLY A 267 -1.87 -32.78 18.73
C GLY A 267 -1.50 -31.59 19.63
N LEU A 268 -2.51 -30.81 20.07
CA LEU A 268 -2.29 -29.63 20.91
C LEU A 268 -1.85 -30.01 22.34
N VAL A 269 -2.43 -31.08 22.90
CA VAL A 269 -2.08 -31.59 24.23
C VAL A 269 -0.67 -32.20 24.21
N LEU A 270 -0.30 -32.88 23.13
CA LEU A 270 1.05 -33.46 22.98
C LEU A 270 2.12 -32.37 22.89
N GLY A 271 1.85 -31.28 22.16
CA GLY A 271 2.76 -30.14 22.03
C GLY A 271 3.02 -29.41 23.36
N ILE A 272 1.96 -29.16 24.13
CA ILE A 272 2.08 -28.52 25.46
C ILE A 272 2.86 -29.43 26.44
N SER A 273 2.61 -30.74 26.36
CA SER A 273 3.31 -31.72 27.20
C SER A 273 4.80 -31.80 26.89
N LEU A 274 5.19 -31.68 25.61
CA LEU A 274 6.59 -31.65 25.18
C LEU A 274 7.32 -30.38 25.62
N ILE A 275 6.65 -29.23 25.65
CA ILE A 275 7.22 -27.95 26.12
C ILE A 275 7.47 -28.00 27.64
N ILE A 276 6.54 -28.57 28.40
CA ILE A 276 6.69 -28.73 29.86
C ILE A 276 7.81 -29.75 30.17
N LEU A 277 7.90 -30.84 29.41
CA LEU A 277 8.99 -31.81 29.53
C LEU A 277 10.35 -31.17 29.19
N PHE A 278 10.41 -30.36 28.13
CA PHE A 278 11.63 -29.65 27.72
C PHE A 278 12.09 -28.64 28.78
N ALA A 279 11.16 -27.89 29.38
CA ALA A 279 11.43 -26.97 30.47
C ALA A 279 11.92 -27.67 31.76
N SER A 280 11.56 -28.94 31.96
CA SER A 280 12.00 -29.75 33.11
C SER A 280 13.46 -30.23 33.02
N PHE A 281 14.06 -30.28 31.82
CA PHE A 281 15.41 -30.80 31.59
C PHE A 281 16.48 -29.70 31.46
N PHE A 282 16.10 -28.43 31.29
CA PHE A 282 17.02 -27.30 31.12
C PHE A 282 16.84 -26.25 32.24
N PRO A 283 17.74 -26.18 33.23
CA PRO A 283 17.71 -25.12 34.24
C PRO A 283 18.26 -23.81 33.66
N PHE A 284 17.43 -23.05 32.93
CA PHE A 284 17.77 -21.70 32.49
C PHE A 284 17.58 -20.70 33.65
N LYS A 285 18.63 -19.95 34.00
CA LYS A 285 18.54 -18.81 34.93
C LYS A 285 17.93 -17.60 34.21
N LEU A 286 16.77 -17.14 34.67
CA LEU A 286 15.98 -16.01 34.15
C LEU A 286 16.40 -14.64 34.71
N ASP A 287 17.70 -14.44 34.99
CA ASP A 287 18.19 -13.20 35.62
C ASP A 287 18.18 -11.97 34.67
N PHE A 288 17.91 -12.17 33.38
CA PHE A 288 17.79 -11.10 32.36
C PHE A 288 16.56 -10.20 32.55
N LEU A 289 15.54 -10.62 33.31
CA LEU A 289 14.31 -9.83 33.50
C LEU A 289 14.44 -8.69 34.53
N TRP A 290 15.57 -8.57 35.24
CA TRP A 290 15.72 -7.62 36.37
C TRP A 290 17.07 -6.87 36.39
N THR A 291 17.69 -6.60 35.23
CA THR A 291 18.84 -5.69 35.16
C THR A 291 18.40 -4.27 34.83
N ASP A 292 18.45 -3.40 35.84
CA ASP A 292 18.30 -1.94 35.76
C ASP A 292 19.49 -1.34 35.00
N HIS A 293 19.23 -0.72 33.85
CA HIS A 293 20.18 0.15 33.14
C HIS A 293 19.55 1.53 32.96
N ARG A 294 19.82 2.40 33.93
CA ARG A 294 19.70 3.85 33.79
C ARG A 294 20.74 4.36 32.79
N GLY A 295 20.28 5.05 31.74
CA GLY A 295 21.16 5.74 30.79
C GLY A 295 20.43 6.37 29.60
N GLU A 296 19.83 7.54 29.84
CA GLU A 296 19.51 8.63 28.88
C GLU A 296 18.74 8.27 27.58
N GLY A 297 17.43 8.04 27.73
CA GLY A 297 16.49 7.83 26.62
C GLY A 297 15.62 9.06 26.29
N TYR A 298 15.42 9.30 25.00
CA TYR A 298 14.29 10.09 24.48
C TYR A 298 12.97 9.48 24.99
N SER A 299 12.14 10.31 25.63
CA SER A 299 10.99 9.86 26.42
C SER A 299 9.86 9.26 25.55
N PHE A 300 9.53 7.99 25.84
CA PHE A 300 8.37 7.23 25.35
C PHE A 300 7.01 7.90 25.65
N GLN A 301 6.98 8.84 26.60
CA GLN A 301 5.75 9.56 26.96
C GLN A 301 5.31 10.55 25.86
N GLY A 302 6.25 11.20 25.16
CA GLY A 302 5.92 12.20 24.13
C GLY A 302 5.25 11.61 22.88
N TYR A 303 5.61 10.38 22.51
CA TYR A 303 5.01 9.66 21.38
C TYR A 303 3.60 9.16 21.72
N ALA A 304 3.41 8.61 22.94
CA ALA A 304 2.12 8.14 23.41
C ALA A 304 1.09 9.28 23.55
N GLU A 305 1.52 10.47 23.98
CA GLU A 305 0.66 11.66 24.05
C GLU A 305 0.17 12.14 22.67
N ARG A 306 1.02 12.10 21.64
CA ARG A 306 0.66 12.49 20.26
C ARG A 306 -0.41 11.56 19.68
N MET A 307 -0.26 10.25 19.86
CA MET A 307 -1.23 9.25 19.39
C MET A 307 -2.59 9.35 20.08
N LYS A 308 -2.63 9.76 21.36
CA LYS A 308 -3.89 10.00 22.07
C LYS A 308 -4.65 11.19 21.49
N ARG A 309 -3.95 12.30 21.20
CA ARG A 309 -4.57 13.49 20.60
C ARG A 309 -5.17 13.21 19.23
N GLU A 310 -4.46 12.46 18.38
CA GLU A 310 -4.97 12.08 17.07
C GLU A 310 -6.21 11.18 17.16
N ARG A 311 -6.25 10.22 18.11
CA ARG A 311 -7.43 9.37 18.30
C ARG A 311 -8.68 10.15 18.73
N VAL A 312 -8.50 11.16 19.57
CA VAL A 312 -9.61 12.03 20.00
C VAL A 312 -10.14 12.86 18.83
N GLU A 313 -9.25 13.44 18.01
CA GLU A 313 -9.65 14.21 16.82
C GLU A 313 -10.38 13.36 15.77
N TRP A 314 -9.89 12.15 15.51
CA TRP A 314 -10.60 11.20 14.66
C TRP A 314 -11.94 10.77 15.25
N GLY A 315 -12.02 10.61 16.57
CA GLY A 315 -13.27 10.30 17.26
C GLY A 315 -14.34 11.37 17.09
N ARG A 316 -13.97 12.66 17.18
CA ARG A 316 -14.90 13.79 16.94
C ARG A 316 -15.47 13.77 15.52
N LYS A 317 -14.64 13.43 14.53
CA LYS A 317 -15.04 13.32 13.14
C LYS A 317 -15.97 12.14 12.89
N ILE A 318 -15.70 10.99 13.50
CA ILE A 318 -16.58 9.82 13.44
C ILE A 318 -17.94 10.14 14.07
N PHE A 319 -17.94 10.78 15.25
CA PHE A 319 -19.18 11.19 15.92
C PHE A 319 -20.02 12.15 15.06
N PHE A 320 -19.39 13.13 14.39
CA PHE A 320 -20.08 14.02 13.46
C PHE A 320 -20.72 13.27 12.28
N LEU A 321 -20.01 12.29 11.72
CA LEU A 321 -20.53 11.48 10.61
C LEU A 321 -21.72 10.60 11.04
N GLU A 322 -21.70 10.08 12.27
CA GLU A 322 -22.79 9.22 12.77
C GLU A 322 -24.01 9.99 13.28
N ARG A 323 -23.78 11.14 13.91
CA ARG A 323 -24.82 11.89 14.64
C ARG A 323 -25.22 13.21 13.97
N GLY A 324 -24.53 13.60 12.90
CA GLY A 324 -24.78 14.86 12.18
C GLY A 324 -24.42 16.12 12.97
N ARG A 325 -23.78 15.98 14.14
CA ARG A 325 -23.31 17.08 14.99
C ARG A 325 -21.98 16.71 15.66
N TYR A 326 -21.16 17.70 15.99
CA TYR A 326 -19.95 17.46 16.79
C TYR A 326 -20.33 17.13 18.24
N PRO A 327 -19.49 16.37 18.97
CA PRO A 327 -19.75 16.04 20.36
C PRO A 327 -19.63 17.30 21.24
N GLU A 328 -20.53 17.48 22.20
CA GLU A 328 -20.52 18.64 23.12
C GLU A 328 -19.38 18.53 24.14
N GLY A 329 -18.87 17.32 24.37
CA GLY A 329 -17.70 17.04 25.18
C GLY A 329 -17.07 15.70 24.83
N LEU A 330 -15.81 15.51 25.23
CA LEU A 330 -15.07 14.27 24.92
C LEU A 330 -15.66 13.03 25.59
N GLY A 331 -16.48 13.19 26.63
CA GLY A 331 -17.23 12.10 27.27
C GLY A 331 -18.24 11.44 26.33
N GLU A 332 -18.89 12.20 25.42
CA GLU A 332 -19.83 11.64 24.45
C GLU A 332 -19.14 10.66 23.49
N LEU A 333 -17.83 10.83 23.25
CA LEU A 333 -17.04 9.90 22.43
C LEU A 333 -16.82 8.56 23.13
N VAL A 334 -16.72 8.56 24.47
CA VAL A 334 -16.56 7.33 25.26
C VAL A 334 -17.91 6.63 25.41
N GLU A 335 -18.98 7.38 25.67
CA GLU A 335 -20.34 6.85 25.74
C GLU A 335 -20.80 6.25 24.41
N ALA A 336 -20.40 6.84 23.29
CA ALA A 336 -20.62 6.30 21.95
C ALA A 336 -19.69 5.12 21.61
N GLY A 337 -18.73 4.77 22.48
CA GLY A 337 -17.76 3.69 22.26
C GLY A 337 -16.73 3.98 21.16
N ILE A 338 -16.58 5.24 20.76
CA ILE A 338 -15.69 5.68 19.68
C ILE A 338 -14.24 5.78 20.16
N VAL A 339 -14.02 6.15 21.43
CA VAL A 339 -12.70 6.19 22.09
C VAL A 339 -12.77 5.58 23.48
N VAL A 340 -11.63 5.16 24.04
CA VAL A 340 -11.56 4.59 25.39
C VAL A 340 -11.17 5.66 26.41
N GLU A 341 -11.62 5.54 27.66
CA GLU A 341 -11.41 6.57 28.70
C GLU A 341 -9.92 6.92 28.94
N ASN A 342 -9.02 5.96 28.73
CA ASN A 342 -7.57 6.18 28.82
C ASN A 342 -6.99 7.09 27.72
N ASP A 343 -7.71 7.29 26.62
CA ASP A 343 -7.36 8.21 25.54
C ASP A 343 -7.68 9.66 25.89
N LEU A 344 -8.58 9.91 26.85
CA LEU A 344 -8.94 11.25 27.30
C LEU A 344 -7.97 11.82 28.35
N LYS A 345 -7.17 10.96 29.00
CA LYS A 345 -6.18 11.39 30.01
C LYS A 345 -5.00 12.13 29.35
N GLY A 346 -4.87 13.43 29.65
CA GLY A 346 -3.80 14.31 29.17
C GLY A 346 -4.15 15.18 27.96
N VAL A 347 -5.40 15.09 27.46
CA VAL A 347 -5.90 15.92 26.36
C VAL A 347 -6.60 17.14 26.95
N ASP A 348 -5.91 18.28 26.98
CA ASP A 348 -6.41 19.52 27.59
C ASP A 348 -7.44 20.21 26.68
N VAL A 349 -8.69 20.35 27.15
CA VAL A 349 -9.88 20.78 26.36
C VAL A 349 -9.97 22.30 26.18
N ARG A 350 -8.94 23.09 26.55
CA ARG A 350 -9.04 24.56 26.64
C ARG A 350 -8.43 25.39 25.51
N ARG A 351 -8.07 24.81 24.36
CA ARG A 351 -7.56 25.57 23.21
C ARG A 351 -8.20 25.12 21.91
N GLU A 352 -9.47 25.48 21.72
CA GLU A 352 -10.10 25.75 20.40
C GLU A 352 -11.57 26.18 20.58
N SER A 353 -11.83 27.02 21.59
CA SER A 353 -13.01 27.87 21.60
C SER A 353 -12.54 29.27 21.16
N ASN A 354 -12.47 29.49 19.85
CA ASN A 354 -12.59 30.80 19.18
C ASN A 354 -12.04 30.67 17.75
N HIS A 355 -12.90 30.36 16.79
CA HIS A 355 -13.45 31.37 15.89
C HIS A 355 -14.52 30.73 14.98
N PRO A 356 -15.52 31.53 14.53
CA PRO A 356 -16.76 31.08 13.93
C PRO A 356 -16.62 30.43 12.55
#